data_AF-A0A3D0LEK8-F1
#
_entry.id   AF-A0A3D0LEK8-F1
#
_cell.length_a   1.000
_cell.length_b   1.000
_cell.length_c   1.000
_cell.angle_alpha   90.00
_cell.angle_beta   90.00
_cell.angle_gamma   90.00
#
_symmetry.space_group_name_H-M   'P 1'
#
loop_
_entity.id
_entity.type
_entity.pdbx_description
1 polymer ?
#
loop_
_entity_poly.entity_id
_entity_poly.type
_entity_poly.pdbx_seq_one_letter_code
_entity_poly.pdbx_strand_id
1 'polypeptide(L)'
;RMMLDPNQKLKTFSTGMMAKFKVALNVSRNPELLMLDEPLNGIDMIAREDVTKSIVEGITKESAVIISSHLIEDLEPIADYVLFIKRGQLVVSGQTATFRDQYGKTMSDMYREIYADMRM
;
A
#
# COMPACT_ATOMS: atom_id res chain seq x y z
N ARG A 1 13.16 7.11 -8.09
CA ARG A 1 13.13 8.59 -8.23
C ARG A 1 11.75 8.95 -8.78
N MET A 2 11.04 9.93 -8.20
CA MET A 2 9.59 10.16 -8.39
C MET A 2 9.10 10.52 -9.81
N MET A 3 10.00 10.84 -10.76
CA MET A 3 9.69 11.17 -12.18
C MET A 3 8.51 12.15 -12.38
N LEU A 4 8.46 13.24 -11.60
CA LEU A 4 7.49 14.33 -11.75
C LEU A 4 8.19 15.58 -12.28
N ASP A 5 7.57 16.28 -13.23
CA ASP A 5 8.03 17.61 -13.67
C ASP A 5 7.68 18.66 -12.61
N PRO A 6 8.68 19.33 -11.98
CA PRO A 6 8.43 20.33 -10.95
C PRO A 6 7.70 21.58 -11.46
N ASN A 7 7.71 21.85 -12.77
CA ASN A 7 7.04 23.01 -13.37
C ASN A 7 5.61 22.71 -13.83
N GLN A 8 5.23 21.43 -13.87
CA GLN A 8 3.90 21.04 -14.30
C GLN A 8 2.86 21.39 -13.23
N LYS A 9 1.75 22.00 -13.65
CA LYS A 9 0.66 22.39 -12.73
C LYS A 9 -0.02 21.14 -12.16
N LEU A 10 -0.15 21.07 -10.83
CA LEU A 10 -0.77 19.94 -10.11
C LEU A 10 -2.17 19.57 -10.64
N LYS A 11 -2.98 20.55 -11.06
CA LYS A 11 -4.31 20.31 -11.63
C LYS A 11 -4.32 19.50 -12.94
N THR A 12 -3.15 19.32 -13.56
CA THR A 12 -2.97 18.57 -14.81
C THR A 12 -2.41 17.17 -14.56
N PHE A 13 -2.16 16.80 -13.30
CA PHE A 13 -1.63 15.50 -12.95
C PHE A 13 -2.73 14.44 -13.14
N SER A 14 -2.34 13.27 -13.65
CA SER A 14 -3.19 12.09 -13.53
C SER A 14 -3.34 11.68 -12.06
N THR A 15 -4.29 10.80 -11.76
CA THR A 15 -4.48 10.25 -10.41
C THR A 15 -3.19 9.60 -9.89
N GLY A 16 -2.51 8.81 -10.73
CA GLY A 16 -1.20 8.21 -10.42
C GLY A 16 -0.11 9.24 -10.14
N MET A 17 -0.01 10.30 -10.95
CA MET A 17 0.96 11.38 -10.71
C MET A 17 0.68 12.13 -9.41
N MET A 18 -0.59 12.40 -9.11
CA MET A 18 -1.01 13.02 -7.86
C MET A 18 -0.67 12.14 -6.66
N ALA A 19 -0.87 10.82 -6.75
CA ALA A 19 -0.47 9.88 -5.72
C ALA A 19 1.06 9.88 -5.50
N LYS A 20 1.86 9.81 -6.58
CA LYS A 20 3.32 9.95 -6.50
C LYS A 20 3.75 11.25 -5.85
N PHE A 21 3.09 12.37 -6.19
CA PHE A 21 3.37 13.66 -5.57
C PHE A 21 3.09 13.66 -4.06
N LYS A 22 1.97 13.09 -3.63
CA LYS A 22 1.65 12.96 -2.20
C LYS A 22 2.68 12.10 -1.46
N VAL A 23 3.10 10.97 -2.05
CA VAL A 23 4.16 10.13 -1.48
C VAL A 23 5.46 10.93 -1.36
N ALA A 24 5.88 11.59 -2.45
CA ALA A 24 7.09 12.43 -2.47
C ALA A 24 7.08 13.51 -1.38
N LEU A 25 5.93 14.19 -1.22
CA LEU A 25 5.76 15.22 -0.21
C LEU A 25 5.93 14.68 1.22
N ASN A 26 5.37 13.51 1.52
CA ASN A 26 5.50 12.89 2.84
C ASN A 26 6.92 12.39 3.09
N VAL A 27 7.49 11.67 2.13
CA VAL A 27 8.84 11.12 2.19
C VAL A 27 9.91 12.20 2.34
N SER A 28 9.76 13.35 1.67
CA SER A 28 10.73 14.46 1.74
C SER A 28 10.97 15.01 3.14
N ARG A 29 10.15 14.62 4.12
CA ARG A 29 10.29 14.98 5.54
C ARG A 29 11.19 14.01 6.31
N ASN A 30 11.70 12.95 5.67
CA ASN A 30 12.42 11.85 6.31
C ASN A 30 11.66 11.29 7.54
N PRO A 31 10.41 10.84 7.38
CA PRO A 31 9.61 10.39 8.50
C PRO A 31 10.15 9.06 9.08
N GLU A 32 10.16 8.96 10.41
CA GLU A 32 10.36 7.69 11.11
C GLU A 32 9.14 6.75 10.96
N LEU A 33 7.95 7.32 10.78
CA LEU A 33 6.70 6.59 10.51
C LEU A 33 5.92 7.27 9.38
N LEU A 34 5.65 6.51 8.32
CA LEU A 34 4.81 6.91 7.20
C LEU A 34 3.50 6.12 7.22
N MET A 35 2.37 6.81 7.30
CA MET A 35 1.05 6.19 7.21
C MET A 35 0.37 6.61 5.91
N LEU A 36 -0.05 5.63 5.11
CA LEU A 36 -0.70 5.85 3.83
C LEU A 36 -2.09 5.22 3.85
N ASP A 37 -3.12 6.06 3.72
CA ASP A 37 -4.50 5.59 3.64
C ASP A 37 -4.93 5.42 2.18
N GLU A 38 -5.17 4.17 1.77
CA GLU A 38 -5.61 3.79 0.42
C GLU A 38 -4.83 4.49 -0.72
N PRO A 39 -3.47 4.45 -0.72
CA PRO A 39 -2.65 5.30 -1.60
C PRO A 39 -2.78 4.93 -3.09
N LEU A 40 -3.31 3.76 -3.40
CA LEU A 40 -3.46 3.20 -4.75
C LEU A 40 -4.90 3.30 -5.28
N ASN A 41 -5.84 3.80 -4.48
CA ASN A 41 -7.25 3.85 -4.85
C ASN A 41 -7.51 4.83 -6.00
N GLY A 42 -8.33 4.43 -6.97
CA GLY A 42 -8.63 5.23 -8.16
C GLY A 42 -7.47 5.37 -9.16
N ILE A 43 -6.43 4.54 -9.03
CA ILE A 43 -5.28 4.47 -9.93
C ILE A 43 -5.39 3.21 -10.79
N ASP A 44 -5.04 3.31 -12.07
CA ASP A 44 -4.97 2.18 -12.99
C ASP A 44 -3.81 1.24 -12.65
N MET A 45 -3.87 0.00 -13.15
CA MET A 45 -2.92 -1.07 -12.80
C MET A 45 -1.46 -0.68 -13.04
N ILE A 46 -1.15 -0.04 -14.17
CA ILE A 46 0.23 0.33 -14.52
C ILE A 46 0.73 1.42 -13.56
N ALA A 47 -0.10 2.43 -13.29
CA ALA A 47 0.28 3.51 -12.40
C ALA A 47 0.38 3.07 -10.91
N ARG A 48 -0.27 1.97 -10.50
CA ARG A 48 -0.10 1.41 -9.15
C ARG A 48 1.31 0.90 -8.92
N GLU A 49 1.84 0.11 -9.85
CA GLU A 49 3.22 -0.41 -9.78
C GLU A 49 4.23 0.74 -9.61
N ASP A 50 4.02 1.81 -10.37
CA ASP A 50 4.79 3.05 -10.31
C ASP A 50 4.75 3.73 -8.92
N VAL A 51 3.56 3.81 -8.32
CA VAL A 51 3.36 4.43 -7.00
C VAL A 51 3.95 3.54 -5.91
N THR A 52 3.70 2.24 -5.95
CA THR A 52 4.25 1.23 -5.02
C THR A 52 5.78 1.30 -5.01
N LYS A 53 6.40 1.31 -6.20
CA LYS A 53 7.85 1.50 -6.33
C LYS A 53 8.32 2.84 -5.75
N SER A 54 7.58 3.91 -5.99
CA SER A 54 7.90 5.24 -5.46
C SER A 54 7.87 5.29 -3.93
N ILE A 55 6.96 4.54 -3.29
CA ILE A 55 6.90 4.40 -1.83
C ILE A 55 8.19 3.72 -1.32
N VAL A 56 8.51 2.54 -1.88
CA VAL A 56 9.69 1.76 -1.47
C VAL A 56 11.01 2.52 -1.68
N GLU A 57 11.16 3.20 -2.81
CA GLU A 57 12.36 3.99 -3.10
C GLU A 57 12.45 5.28 -2.28
N GLY A 58 11.33 5.74 -1.72
CA GLY A 58 11.26 6.99 -0.97
C GLY A 58 11.69 6.83 0.49
N ILE A 59 11.40 5.69 1.10
CA ILE A 59 11.64 5.45 2.52
C ILE A 59 13.10 5.05 2.81
N THR A 60 13.55 5.25 4.05
CA THR A 60 14.84 4.74 4.51
C THR A 60 14.66 3.41 5.25
N LYS A 61 15.76 2.72 5.58
CA LYS A 61 15.70 1.46 6.34
C LYS A 61 15.20 1.65 7.78
N GLU A 62 15.27 2.88 8.27
CA GLU A 62 14.86 3.29 9.61
C GLU A 62 13.38 3.72 9.65
N SER A 63 12.77 3.97 8.48
CA SER A 63 11.35 4.33 8.38
C SER A 63 10.44 3.10 8.53
N ALA A 64 9.43 3.20 9.38
CA ALA A 64 8.29 2.29 9.39
C ALA A 64 7.20 2.79 8.43
N VAL A 65 6.56 1.88 7.68
CA VAL A 65 5.45 2.22 6.79
C VAL A 65 4.21 1.40 7.14
N ILE A 66 3.08 2.08 7.29
CA ILE A 66 1.77 1.46 7.47
C ILE A 66 0.91 1.87 6.27
N ILE A 67 0.38 0.88 5.55
CA ILE A 67 -0.48 1.09 4.38
C ILE A 67 -1.82 0.42 4.66
N SER A 68 -2.91 1.18 4.58
CA SER A 68 -4.26 0.60 4.46
C SER A 68 -4.58 0.38 2.99
N SER A 69 -5.14 -0.78 2.66
CA SER A 69 -5.51 -1.12 1.29
C SER A 69 -6.38 -2.36 1.24
N HIS A 70 -7.23 -2.43 0.22
CA HIS A 70 -7.92 -3.65 -0.20
C HIS A 70 -7.24 -4.33 -1.41
N LEU A 71 -6.16 -3.75 -1.93
CA LEU A 71 -5.42 -4.20 -3.11
C LEU A 71 -4.23 -5.07 -2.70
N ILE A 72 -4.52 -6.31 -2.30
CA ILE A 72 -3.53 -7.24 -1.76
C ILE A 72 -2.44 -7.56 -2.77
N GLU A 73 -2.82 -7.89 -4.01
CA GLU A 73 -1.87 -8.32 -5.06
C GLU A 73 -0.86 -7.22 -5.41
N ASP A 74 -1.26 -5.94 -5.28
CA ASP A 74 -0.39 -4.78 -5.54
C ASP A 74 0.61 -4.50 -4.41
N LEU A 75 0.31 -4.91 -3.16
CA LEU A 75 1.08 -4.57 -1.96
C LEU A 75 1.80 -5.76 -1.31
N GLU A 76 1.31 -6.98 -1.49
CA GLU A 76 1.95 -8.21 -0.99
C GLU A 76 3.44 -8.27 -1.37
N PRO A 77 3.89 -7.88 -2.58
CA PRO A 77 5.31 -7.94 -2.94
C PRO A 77 6.22 -6.99 -2.14
N ILE A 78 5.67 -5.95 -1.50
CA ILE A 78 6.45 -4.93 -0.77
C ILE A 78 6.19 -4.93 0.74
N ALA A 79 5.24 -5.74 1.21
CA ALA A 79 4.85 -5.77 2.61
C ALA A 79 5.63 -6.84 3.38
N ASP A 80 6.29 -6.46 4.47
CA ASP A 80 6.96 -7.42 5.37
C ASP A 80 5.97 -8.14 6.31
N TYR A 81 4.87 -7.46 6.65
CA TYR A 81 3.88 -7.91 7.62
C TYR A 81 2.47 -7.47 7.24
N VAL A 82 1.47 -8.31 7.48
CA VAL A 82 0.07 -8.04 7.16
C VAL A 82 -0.82 -8.10 8.40
N LEU A 83 -1.84 -7.24 8.43
CA LEU A 83 -2.89 -7.19 9.46
C LEU A 83 -4.26 -7.21 8.77
N PHE A 84 -5.10 -8.19 9.11
CA PHE A 84 -6.51 -8.23 8.70
C PHE A 84 -7.39 -7.75 9.85
N ILE A 85 -8.09 -6.64 9.64
CA ILE A 85 -8.94 -6.00 10.66
C ILE A 85 -10.39 -6.04 10.21
N LYS A 86 -11.27 -6.61 11.03
CA LYS A 86 -12.71 -6.69 10.76
C LYS A 86 -13.50 -6.19 11.97
N ARG A 87 -14.45 -5.28 11.75
CA ARG A 87 -15.31 -4.71 12.81
C ARG A 87 -14.50 -4.19 14.02
N GLY A 88 -13.37 -3.52 13.74
CA GLY A 88 -12.49 -2.94 14.76
C GLY A 88 -11.63 -3.95 15.52
N GLN A 89 -11.60 -5.22 15.11
CA GLN A 89 -10.80 -6.26 15.75
C GLN A 89 -9.77 -6.84 14.78
N LEU A 90 -8.57 -7.13 15.29
CA LEU A 90 -7.55 -7.88 14.56
C LEU A 90 -7.98 -9.34 14.46
N VAL A 91 -8.17 -9.83 13.24
CA VAL A 91 -8.62 -11.20 12.96
C VAL A 91 -7.43 -12.10 12.66
N VAL A 92 -6.51 -11.63 11.81
CA VAL A 92 -5.33 -12.37 11.37
C VAL A 92 -4.16 -11.41 11.24
N SER A 93 -2.96 -11.87 11.60
CA SER A 93 -1.72 -11.12 11.42
C SER A 93 -0.53 -12.06 11.22
N GLY A 94 0.43 -11.67 10.41
CA GLY A 94 1.64 -12.46 10.21
C GLY A 94 2.64 -11.82 9.27
N GLN A 95 3.85 -12.39 9.25
CA GLN A 95 4.86 -12.03 8.25
C GLN A 95 4.39 -12.49 6.88
N THR A 96 4.53 -11.64 5.87
CA THR A 96 4.11 -11.95 4.50
C THR A 96 4.82 -13.19 3.95
N ALA A 97 6.13 -13.29 4.22
CA ALA A 97 6.98 -14.37 3.74
C ALA A 97 6.55 -15.77 4.21
N THR A 98 6.02 -15.90 5.43
CA THR A 98 5.60 -17.19 6.01
C THR A 98 4.08 -17.35 6.05
N PHE A 99 3.32 -16.37 5.54
CA PHE A 99 1.87 -16.34 5.68
C PHE A 99 1.21 -17.59 5.08
N ARG A 100 1.63 -17.96 3.87
CA ARG A 100 1.10 -19.14 3.17
C ARG A 100 1.37 -20.42 3.93
N ASP A 101 2.56 -20.58 4.50
CA ASP A 101 2.94 -21.77 5.26
C ASP A 101 2.17 -21.85 6.59
N GLN A 102 1.96 -20.69 7.23
CA GLN A 102 1.24 -20.60 8.50
C GLN A 102 -0.26 -20.89 8.36
N TYR A 103 -0.89 -20.46 7.26
CA TYR A 103 -2.35 -20.50 7.10
C TYR A 103 -2.82 -21.47 6.00
N GLY A 104 -1.92 -22.04 5.20
CA GLY A 104 -2.25 -22.95 4.10
C GLY A 104 -3.02 -22.30 2.95
N LYS A 105 -3.07 -20.97 2.87
CA LYS A 105 -3.88 -20.18 1.93
C LYS A 105 -3.11 -18.96 1.43
N THR A 106 -3.49 -18.44 0.27
CA THR A 106 -2.99 -17.13 -0.19
C THR A 106 -3.63 -16.00 0.62
N MET A 107 -3.00 -14.82 0.66
CA MET A 107 -3.59 -13.65 1.31
C MET A 107 -4.90 -13.23 0.66
N SER A 108 -4.99 -13.30 -0.67
CA SER A 108 -6.22 -13.03 -1.41
C SER A 108 -7.36 -13.98 -1.06
N ASP A 109 -7.07 -15.27 -0.85
CA ASP A 109 -8.08 -16.24 -0.41
C ASP A 109 -8.52 -15.97 1.03
N MET A 110 -7.56 -15.68 1.92
CA MET A 110 -7.85 -15.30 3.30
C MET A 110 -8.74 -14.05 3.37
N TYR A 111 -8.44 -13.03 2.56
CA TYR A 111 -9.24 -11.83 2.46
C TYR A 111 -10.68 -12.13 2.05
N ARG A 112 -10.88 -12.93 1.00
CA ARG A 112 -12.22 -13.31 0.53
C ARG A 112 -13.00 -14.02 1.63
N GLU A 113 -12.37 -14.91 2.37
CA GLU A 113 -13.00 -15.66 3.47
C GLU A 113 -13.36 -14.75 4.66
N ILE A 114 -12.42 -13.91 5.10
CA ILE A 114 -12.64 -13.01 6.23
C ILE A 114 -13.79 -12.03 5.94
N TYR A 115 -13.91 -11.55 4.71
CA TYR A 115 -14.83 -10.48 4.34
C TYR A 115 -16.04 -10.92 3.50
N ALA A 116 -16.24 -12.23 3.29
CA ALA A 116 -17.36 -12.78 2.50
C ALA A 116 -18.74 -12.33 3.01
N ASP A 117 -18.90 -12.21 4.33
CA ASP A 117 -20.14 -11.86 5.02
C ASP A 117 -20.45 -10.35 5.05
N MET A 118 -19.51 -9.48 4.66
CA MET A 118 -19.78 -8.03 4.59
C MET A 118 -20.60 -7.62 3.36
N ARG A 119 -20.88 -8.55 2.45
CA ARG A 119 -21.75 -8.33 1.29
C ARG A 119 -23.23 -8.60 1.57
N MET A 120 -23.59 -8.95 2.81
CA MET A 120 -24.98 -9.13 3.25
C MET A 120 -25.54 -7.88 3.91
#